data_AF-A0A1R2BSL4-F1
#
_entry.id   AF-A0A1R2BSL4-F1
#
_cell.length_a   1.000
_cell.length_b   1.000
_cell.length_c   1.000
_cell.angle_alpha   90.00
_cell.angle_beta   90.00
_cell.angle_gamma   90.00
#
_symmetry.space_group_name_H-M   'P 1'
#
loop_
_entity.id
_entity.type
_entity.pdbx_description
1 polymer ?
#
loop_
_entity_poly.entity_id
_entity_poly.type
_entity_poly.pdbx_seq_one_letter_code
_entity_poly.pdbx_strand_id
1 'polypeptide(L)'
;MVTSHLAIDKKIAQIQNLLNKYRQISVTGINKAISKTIELAERLKHRVKGLYQNNSFERVPNSTKTRIKIILSLDPLNSEEKGYQAPLPDDQIQEINKPNKKLKALFEHRPELNEKLSMYLLKLISPSNKTQLPILTSSASMTDETVTQIEHYSSLPLIRMAISDEEMSRKSIIKRVTLSNNSLPLVLDICLPSSSFNVSDFDLDIFKLAEEYGQVTLLSMYAQKIFAHWNLFISMDFNVQVFLRYCQYIGEGYKPNPYHNVLHAADVMQACHTFLLTTKLVEISEMTPLHITALLLSALVHDYKHPGVTNSYLYMTNNKLAIRYNDSSILENYHISKAFQVAQNEKTNIFSNISKEEYRALRKLMISAVLGTDMTKHSNHVNDVQTKLGPDRDLKDEKEFLICLLMHLGDLSNPCRNQILSEQWSLRVCEEFFNQGDKEKSNNIPISPLMDRYSINIAKSQIGFISGVVLPFITPICEEIKGLEYLLTNAHENKNAWGNRIDEFEEKLVKAREQRDRVVV
;
A
#
# COMPACT_ATOMS: atom_id res chain seq x y z
N MET A 1 -20.58 -0.23 -23.12
CA MET A 1 -20.22 -1.66 -23.07
C MET A 1 -18.97 -1.84 -23.92
N VAL A 2 -17.92 -2.50 -23.42
CA VAL A 2 -16.70 -2.77 -24.21
C VAL A 2 -16.61 -4.27 -24.43
N THR A 3 -16.62 -4.62 -25.71
CA THR A 3 -16.46 -5.96 -26.27
C THR A 3 -15.11 -5.97 -26.99
N SER A 4 -14.28 -6.95 -26.65
CA SER A 4 -13.08 -7.49 -27.34
C SER A 4 -12.06 -6.54 -28.01
N HIS A 5 -10.76 -6.80 -27.79
CA HIS A 5 -9.62 -6.12 -28.44
C HIS A 5 -9.78 -5.94 -29.96
N LEU A 6 -10.40 -6.93 -30.61
CA LEU A 6 -11.28 -6.85 -31.79
C LEU A 6 -11.62 -5.48 -32.39
N ALA A 7 -12.49 -4.81 -31.62
CA ALA A 7 -13.35 -3.73 -32.08
C ALA A 7 -12.71 -2.34 -31.94
N ILE A 8 -11.66 -2.23 -31.12
CA ILE A 8 -10.95 -0.97 -30.91
C ILE A 8 -10.11 -0.63 -32.13
N ASP A 9 -9.44 -1.61 -32.75
CA ASP A 9 -8.59 -1.35 -33.92
C ASP A 9 -9.37 -0.84 -35.13
N LYS A 10 -10.57 -1.38 -35.36
CA LYS A 10 -11.47 -0.93 -36.42
C LYS A 10 -11.97 0.50 -36.17
N LYS A 11 -12.25 0.85 -34.91
CA LYS A 11 -12.62 2.22 -34.52
C LYS A 11 -11.47 3.20 -34.68
N ILE A 12 -10.25 2.79 -34.34
CA ILE A 12 -9.05 3.62 -34.53
C ILE A 12 -8.85 3.93 -36.01
N ALA A 13 -8.93 2.93 -36.90
CA ALA A 13 -8.78 3.14 -38.34
C ALA A 13 -9.87 4.08 -38.92
N GLN A 14 -11.12 3.96 -38.46
CA GLN A 14 -12.20 4.87 -38.87
C GLN A 14 -11.95 6.30 -38.40
N ILE A 15 -11.50 6.46 -37.16
CA ILE A 15 -11.23 7.78 -36.58
C ILE A 15 -10.01 8.43 -37.26
N GLN A 16 -8.99 7.66 -37.61
CA GLN A 16 -7.84 8.13 -38.39
C GLN A 16 -8.26 8.63 -39.78
N ASN A 17 -9.16 7.92 -40.47
CA ASN A 17 -9.70 8.39 -41.75
C ASN A 17 -10.51 9.68 -41.62
N LEU A 18 -11.31 9.82 -40.57
CA LEU A 18 -12.04 11.06 -40.28
C LEU A 18 -11.08 12.20 -39.96
N LEU A 19 -10.05 11.93 -39.16
CA LEU A 19 -9.03 12.91 -38.80
C LEU A 19 -8.24 13.38 -40.04
N ASN A 20 -7.84 12.48 -40.94
CA ASN A 20 -7.17 12.85 -42.18
C ASN A 20 -8.07 13.71 -43.10
N LYS A 21 -9.38 13.45 -43.09
CA LYS A 21 -10.36 14.18 -43.92
C LYS A 21 -10.75 15.54 -43.34
N TYR A 22 -10.98 15.61 -42.03
CA TYR A 22 -11.54 16.78 -41.35
C TYR A 22 -10.49 17.59 -40.59
N ARG A 23 -9.25 17.12 -40.55
CA ARG A 23 -8.09 17.68 -39.83
C ARG A 23 -8.23 17.73 -38.31
N GLN A 24 -9.45 17.86 -37.79
CA GLN A 24 -9.79 17.91 -36.39
C GLN A 24 -11.07 17.11 -36.12
N ILE A 25 -11.10 16.41 -34.99
CA ILE A 25 -12.24 15.62 -34.53
C ILE A 25 -12.44 15.80 -33.03
N SER A 26 -13.65 15.53 -32.55
CA SER A 26 -13.98 15.55 -31.13
C SER A 26 -14.50 14.19 -30.69
N VAL A 27 -13.83 13.56 -29.74
CA VAL A 27 -14.25 12.31 -29.11
C VAL A 27 -14.82 12.62 -27.73
N THR A 28 -16.03 12.15 -27.44
CA THR A 28 -16.67 12.42 -26.14
C THR A 28 -16.95 11.13 -25.36
N GLY A 29 -16.83 11.20 -24.04
CA GLY A 29 -17.11 10.09 -23.13
C GLY A 29 -17.87 10.60 -21.91
N ILE A 30 -18.85 9.84 -21.42
CA ILE A 30 -19.67 10.24 -20.27
C ILE A 30 -19.58 9.18 -19.16
N ASN A 31 -19.31 9.59 -17.92
CA ASN A 31 -19.14 8.74 -16.73
C ASN A 31 -18.28 7.49 -16.97
N LYS A 32 -18.86 6.27 -16.91
CA LYS A 32 -18.15 4.98 -17.07
C LYS A 32 -17.50 4.80 -18.46
N ALA A 33 -17.80 5.67 -19.43
CA ALA A 33 -17.16 5.68 -20.74
C ALA A 33 -15.92 6.62 -20.82
N ILE A 34 -15.69 7.48 -19.83
CA ILE A 34 -14.57 8.44 -19.81
C ILE A 34 -13.22 7.72 -19.94
N SER A 35 -12.96 6.71 -19.10
CA SER A 35 -11.70 5.96 -19.14
C SER A 35 -11.44 5.32 -20.50
N LYS A 36 -12.50 4.84 -21.17
CA LYS A 36 -12.43 4.24 -22.51
C LYS A 36 -12.25 5.26 -23.62
N THR A 37 -12.78 6.48 -23.44
CA THR A 37 -12.58 7.60 -24.35
C THR A 37 -11.14 8.13 -24.27
N ILE A 38 -10.56 8.18 -23.07
CA ILE A 38 -9.14 8.52 -22.87
C ILE A 38 -8.25 7.44 -23.48
N GLU A 39 -8.49 6.17 -23.17
CA GLU A 39 -7.74 5.04 -23.74
C GLU A 39 -7.76 5.03 -25.28
N LEU A 40 -8.91 5.37 -25.89
CA LEU A 40 -9.04 5.47 -27.34
C LEU A 40 -8.21 6.63 -27.92
N ALA A 41 -8.19 7.80 -27.26
CA ALA A 41 -7.42 8.95 -27.69
C ALA A 41 -5.91 8.71 -27.58
N GLU A 42 -5.44 8.11 -26.48
CA GLU A 42 -4.03 7.76 -26.31
C GLU A 42 -3.57 6.73 -27.37
N ARG A 43 -4.38 5.70 -27.63
CA ARG A 43 -4.09 4.73 -28.70
C ARG A 43 -4.07 5.35 -30.10
N LEU A 44 -4.89 6.38 -30.35
CA LEU A 44 -4.85 7.16 -31.59
C LEU A 44 -3.57 7.99 -31.69
N LYS A 45 -3.13 8.60 -30.59
CA LYS A 45 -1.87 9.37 -30.52
C LYS A 45 -0.65 8.51 -30.81
N HIS A 46 -0.64 7.24 -30.37
CA HIS A 46 0.41 6.28 -30.72
C HIS A 46 0.40 5.82 -32.18
N ARG A 47 -0.72 5.96 -32.90
CA ARG A 47 -0.88 5.48 -34.28
C ARG A 47 -0.85 6.58 -35.34
N VAL A 48 -1.08 7.83 -34.95
CA VAL A 48 -1.10 8.98 -35.86
C VAL A 48 -0.05 9.99 -35.41
N LYS A 49 1.04 10.10 -36.18
CA LYS A 49 2.10 11.09 -35.94
C LYS A 49 1.55 12.51 -36.09
N GLY A 50 2.03 13.43 -35.25
CA GLY A 50 1.70 14.86 -35.33
C GLY A 50 0.31 15.22 -34.80
N LEU A 51 -0.29 14.38 -33.96
CA LEU A 51 -1.61 14.63 -33.38
C LEU A 51 -1.54 15.57 -32.17
N TYR A 52 -2.15 16.74 -32.29
CA TYR A 52 -2.44 17.65 -31.19
C TYR A 52 -3.69 17.19 -30.46
N GLN A 53 -3.69 17.29 -29.13
CA GLN A 53 -4.80 16.87 -28.27
C GLN A 53 -5.16 17.99 -27.30
N ASN A 54 -6.46 18.28 -27.13
CA ASN A 54 -6.97 19.13 -26.06
C ASN A 54 -8.14 18.41 -25.35
N ASN A 55 -8.04 18.30 -24.02
CA ASN A 55 -9.00 17.59 -23.21
C ASN A 55 -9.74 18.58 -22.32
N SER A 56 -11.06 18.64 -22.45
CA SER A 56 -11.94 19.42 -21.57
C SER A 56 -12.92 18.51 -20.86
N PHE A 57 -13.18 18.80 -19.59
CA PHE A 57 -14.26 18.19 -18.84
C PHE A 57 -15.38 19.19 -18.67
N GLU A 58 -16.58 18.79 -19.03
CA GLU A 58 -17.78 19.59 -18.86
C GLU A 58 -18.85 18.78 -18.11
N ARG A 59 -19.60 19.45 -17.23
CA ARG A 59 -20.81 18.87 -16.67
C ARG A 59 -21.88 18.93 -17.75
N VAL A 60 -22.54 17.80 -18.04
CA VAL A 60 -23.63 17.82 -19.01
C VAL A 60 -24.76 18.67 -18.44
N PRO A 61 -25.24 19.72 -19.16
CA PRO A 61 -26.28 20.59 -18.66
C PRO A 61 -27.49 19.79 -18.18
N ASN A 62 -28.02 20.15 -17.01
CA ASN A 62 -29.15 19.48 -16.36
C ASN A 62 -28.91 18.00 -16.00
N SER A 63 -27.65 17.61 -15.76
CA SER A 63 -27.28 16.24 -15.34
C SER A 63 -26.22 16.20 -14.23
N THR A 64 -26.18 15.09 -13.49
CA THR A 64 -25.07 14.71 -12.59
C THR A 64 -23.94 14.00 -13.34
N LYS A 65 -24.05 13.83 -14.67
CA LYS A 65 -23.06 13.15 -15.49
C LYS A 65 -21.96 14.11 -15.94
N THR A 66 -20.72 13.63 -15.86
CA THR A 66 -19.53 14.32 -16.36
C THR A 66 -19.22 13.82 -17.77
N ARG A 67 -18.93 14.75 -18.68
CA ARG A 67 -18.48 14.47 -20.04
C ARG A 67 -17.03 14.90 -20.20
N ILE A 68 -16.18 14.01 -20.71
CA ILE A 68 -14.90 14.41 -21.29
C ILE A 68 -15.11 14.68 -22.78
N LYS A 69 -14.56 15.77 -23.28
CA LYS A 69 -14.44 16.10 -24.70
C LYS A 69 -12.96 16.20 -25.04
N ILE A 70 -12.50 15.27 -25.85
CA ILE A 70 -11.12 15.19 -26.35
C ILE A 70 -11.13 15.65 -27.80
N ILE A 71 -10.51 16.79 -28.07
CA ILE A 71 -10.27 17.30 -29.41
C ILE A 71 -8.92 16.75 -29.88
N LEU A 72 -8.92 16.09 -31.04
CA LEU A 72 -7.71 15.60 -31.71
C LEU A 72 -7.57 16.35 -33.04
N SER A 73 -6.39 16.88 -33.33
CA SER A 73 -6.14 17.71 -34.52
C SER A 73 -4.77 17.42 -35.14
N LEU A 74 -4.69 17.38 -36.47
CA LEU A 74 -3.43 17.35 -37.22
C LEU A 74 -2.82 18.75 -37.37
N ASP A 75 -3.60 19.80 -37.06
CA ASP A 75 -3.17 21.19 -37.02
C ASP A 75 -2.99 21.65 -35.56
N PRO A 76 -2.02 22.55 -35.26
CA PRO A 76 -1.82 23.07 -33.90
C PRO A 76 -3.11 23.65 -33.31
N LEU A 77 -3.41 23.30 -32.06
CA LEU A 77 -4.56 23.84 -31.34
C LEU A 77 -4.16 25.17 -30.66
N ASN A 78 -5.01 26.20 -30.73
CA ASN A 78 -4.73 27.51 -30.11
C ASN A 78 -4.59 27.39 -28.57
N SER A 79 -3.59 28.07 -28.01
CA SER A 79 -3.12 27.96 -26.62
C SER A 79 -4.00 28.65 -25.56
N GLU A 80 -5.15 29.21 -25.93
CA GLU A 80 -6.06 29.88 -24.98
C GLU A 80 -7.01 28.91 -24.25
N GLU A 81 -7.10 27.64 -24.68
CA GLU A 81 -7.83 26.60 -23.95
C GLU A 81 -6.86 25.72 -23.15
N LYS A 82 -6.94 25.78 -21.82
CA LYS A 82 -6.09 25.04 -20.87
C LYS A 82 -6.14 23.52 -21.12
N GLY A 83 -5.15 23.00 -21.85
CA GLY A 83 -4.97 21.56 -22.12
C GLY A 83 -3.51 21.20 -22.44
N TYR A 84 -3.12 19.97 -22.10
CA TYR A 84 -1.76 19.44 -22.30
C TYR A 84 -1.43 19.27 -23.79
N GLN A 85 -0.44 20.00 -24.28
CA GLN A 85 0.14 19.83 -25.62
C GLN A 85 1.53 19.21 -25.50
N ALA A 86 1.75 18.06 -26.14
CA ALA A 86 3.09 17.53 -26.36
C ALA A 86 3.12 16.72 -27.67
N PRO A 87 3.95 17.09 -28.66
CA PRO A 87 4.38 16.17 -29.70
C PRO A 87 5.44 15.21 -29.11
N LEU A 88 5.49 13.97 -29.60
CA LEU A 88 6.59 13.05 -29.29
C LEU A 88 7.74 13.26 -30.29
N PRO A 89 9.02 13.16 -29.86
CA PRO A 89 10.16 13.19 -30.77
C PRO A 89 10.19 11.94 -31.66
N ASP A 90 10.80 12.08 -32.84
CA ASP A 90 10.77 11.10 -33.94
C ASP A 90 11.39 9.74 -33.62
N ASP A 91 12.16 9.65 -32.53
CA ASP A 91 12.91 8.48 -32.09
C ASP A 91 12.07 7.40 -31.37
N GLN A 92 10.85 7.73 -30.94
CA GLN A 92 9.92 6.76 -30.34
C GLN A 92 8.97 6.09 -31.36
N ILE A 93 9.12 6.36 -32.65
CA ILE A 93 8.34 5.67 -33.69
C ILE A 93 9.14 4.48 -34.21
N GLN A 94 8.97 3.32 -33.56
CA GLN A 94 9.29 2.04 -34.19
C GLN A 94 8.04 1.46 -34.86
N GLU A 95 8.14 1.26 -36.18
CA GLU A 95 7.16 0.58 -37.00
C GLU A 95 6.91 -0.85 -36.52
N ILE A 96 5.64 -1.20 -36.26
CA ILE A 96 5.20 -2.59 -36.37
C ILE A 96 4.11 -2.65 -37.45
N ASN A 97 4.59 -2.73 -38.69
CA ASN A 97 3.84 -3.32 -39.79
C ASN A 97 3.85 -4.85 -39.63
N LYS A 98 2.71 -5.47 -39.30
CA LYS A 98 2.20 -6.66 -39.99
C LYS A 98 0.78 -7.07 -39.53
N PRO A 99 -0.07 -7.56 -40.45
CA PRO A 99 -1.50 -7.76 -40.23
C PRO A 99 -1.78 -9.13 -39.63
N ASN A 100 -2.76 -9.24 -38.73
CA ASN A 100 -3.35 -10.54 -38.41
C ASN A 100 -4.87 -10.55 -38.54
N LYS A 101 -5.29 -11.13 -39.68
CA LYS A 101 -6.63 -11.56 -40.02
C LYS A 101 -7.05 -12.69 -39.06
N LYS A 102 -7.67 -12.39 -37.92
CA LYS A 102 -8.47 -13.38 -37.18
C LYS A 102 -9.31 -12.72 -36.10
N LEU A 103 -10.54 -12.30 -36.45
CA LEU A 103 -11.71 -12.14 -35.58
C LEU A 103 -12.88 -11.54 -36.39
N LYS A 104 -13.16 -12.19 -37.52
CA LYS A 104 -14.35 -11.98 -38.34
C LYS A 104 -15.37 -13.12 -38.14
N ALA A 105 -15.42 -13.71 -36.96
CA ALA A 105 -16.39 -14.74 -36.63
C ALA A 105 -16.60 -14.73 -35.12
N LEU A 106 -17.47 -13.83 -34.65
CA LEU A 106 -18.24 -13.95 -33.40
C LEU A 106 -19.11 -12.69 -33.28
N PHE A 107 -20.43 -12.91 -33.21
CA PHE A 107 -21.52 -11.95 -32.96
C PHE A 107 -22.24 -11.37 -34.19
N GLU A 108 -23.04 -12.24 -34.82
CA GLU A 108 -24.30 -11.89 -35.47
C GLU A 108 -25.42 -11.71 -34.42
N HIS A 109 -26.32 -10.75 -34.69
CA HIS A 109 -27.71 -10.53 -34.20
C HIS A 109 -28.12 -10.65 -32.72
N ARG A 110 -28.70 -9.56 -32.15
CA ARG A 110 -30.01 -9.50 -31.42
C ARG A 110 -30.54 -8.05 -31.27
N PRO A 111 -31.76 -7.70 -31.73
CA PRO A 111 -32.37 -6.38 -31.54
C PRO A 111 -33.73 -6.43 -30.80
N GLU A 112 -33.77 -6.50 -29.46
CA GLU A 112 -35.06 -6.46 -28.70
C GLU A 112 -34.97 -5.84 -27.28
N LEU A 113 -34.16 -4.79 -27.06
CA LEU A 113 -34.03 -4.20 -25.71
C LEU A 113 -34.22 -2.68 -25.62
N ASN A 114 -34.87 -2.05 -26.60
CA ASN A 114 -35.03 -0.59 -26.65
C ASN A 114 -36.48 -0.05 -26.69
N GLU A 115 -37.52 -0.87 -26.54
CA GLU A 115 -38.91 -0.37 -26.62
C GLU A 115 -39.62 -0.12 -25.29
N LYS A 116 -39.03 -0.41 -24.12
CA LYS A 116 -39.67 -0.16 -22.81
C LYS A 116 -39.19 1.09 -22.05
N LEU A 117 -38.17 1.81 -22.53
CA LEU A 117 -37.69 3.04 -21.87
C LEU A 117 -38.23 4.34 -22.48
N SER A 118 -38.79 4.29 -23.69
CA SER A 118 -39.22 5.47 -24.46
C SER A 118 -40.61 6.00 -24.05
N MET A 119 -41.38 5.22 -23.30
CA MET A 119 -42.76 5.54 -22.91
C MET A 119 -42.89 6.30 -21.58
N TYR A 120 -41.87 6.29 -20.72
CA TYR A 120 -41.94 6.93 -19.38
C TYR A 120 -41.38 8.36 -19.32
N LEU A 121 -40.63 8.82 -20.34
CA LEU A 121 -39.94 10.11 -20.31
C LEU A 121 -40.72 11.25 -21.00
N LEU A 122 -41.79 10.96 -21.73
CA LEU A 122 -42.58 11.97 -22.47
C LEU A 122 -43.72 12.64 -21.66
N LYS A 123 -43.85 12.36 -20.36
CA LYS A 123 -44.89 12.95 -19.50
C LYS A 123 -44.40 14.01 -18.50
N LEU A 124 -43.12 14.39 -18.52
CA LEU A 124 -42.55 15.27 -17.49
C LEU A 124 -42.05 16.63 -17.96
N ILE A 125 -42.30 17.06 -19.21
CA ILE A 125 -41.89 18.41 -19.64
C ILE A 125 -42.95 19.09 -20.50
N SER A 126 -43.82 19.83 -19.82
CA SER A 126 -44.32 21.16 -20.20
C SER A 126 -44.65 21.86 -18.87
N PRO A 127 -44.42 23.18 -18.66
CA PRO A 127 -44.89 24.25 -19.54
C PRO A 127 -44.00 25.53 -19.60
N SER A 128 -44.54 26.53 -20.29
CA SER A 128 -44.00 27.81 -20.76
C SER A 128 -44.02 28.99 -19.74
N ASN A 129 -43.10 29.93 -19.98
CA ASN A 129 -43.17 31.42 -19.89
C ASN A 129 -43.07 32.23 -18.56
N LYS A 130 -42.05 33.13 -18.58
CA LYS A 130 -41.88 34.52 -18.04
C LYS A 130 -42.02 34.73 -16.51
N THR A 131 -41.19 35.49 -15.78
CA THR A 131 -40.76 36.91 -15.94
C THR A 131 -39.65 37.30 -14.92
N GLN A 132 -38.73 38.21 -15.32
CA GLN A 132 -37.87 39.21 -14.62
C GLN A 132 -37.29 39.06 -13.17
N LEU A 133 -36.01 39.45 -13.04
CA LEU A 133 -35.20 39.72 -11.82
C LEU A 133 -35.56 41.06 -11.12
N PRO A 134 -35.31 41.22 -9.78
CA PRO A 134 -34.12 41.99 -9.32
C PRO A 134 -33.43 41.58 -7.98
N ILE A 135 -32.09 41.57 -8.02
CA ILE A 135 -31.03 42.18 -7.16
C ILE A 135 -31.04 42.13 -5.59
N LEU A 136 -30.00 41.44 -5.07
CA LEU A 136 -29.11 41.60 -3.87
C LEU A 136 -29.64 42.13 -2.51
N THR A 137 -29.51 41.31 -1.45
CA THR A 137 -28.47 41.36 -0.38
C THR A 137 -28.74 40.36 0.77
N SER A 138 -27.65 39.82 1.35
CA SER A 138 -27.43 38.99 2.57
C SER A 138 -28.52 38.98 3.67
N SER A 139 -28.77 37.95 4.48
CA SER A 139 -28.03 36.73 4.88
C SER A 139 -28.88 35.90 5.87
N ALA A 140 -28.93 34.57 5.70
CA ALA A 140 -29.13 33.52 6.72
C ALA A 140 -28.82 32.14 6.09
N SER A 141 -27.54 31.82 5.88
CA SER A 141 -26.74 30.81 6.62
C SER A 141 -27.01 29.33 6.30
N MET A 142 -26.36 28.82 5.23
CA MET A 142 -25.44 27.69 5.37
C MET A 142 -24.02 28.28 5.34
N THR A 143 -23.12 27.82 6.21
CA THR A 143 -21.78 28.44 6.38
C THR A 143 -20.90 28.20 5.15
N ASP A 144 -20.05 29.19 4.83
CA ASP A 144 -19.03 29.14 3.76
C ASP A 144 -18.21 27.83 3.78
N GLU A 145 -18.04 27.21 4.96
CA GLU A 145 -17.31 25.96 5.17
C GLU A 145 -17.86 24.74 4.41
N THR A 146 -19.17 24.64 4.22
CA THR A 146 -19.79 23.49 3.54
C THR A 146 -19.61 23.55 2.02
N VAL A 147 -19.40 24.75 1.47
CA VAL A 147 -19.14 24.98 0.05
C VAL A 147 -17.64 24.80 -0.26
N THR A 148 -16.73 25.17 0.66
CA THR A 148 -15.27 24.96 0.51
C THR A 148 -14.86 23.49 0.58
N GLN A 149 -15.55 22.68 1.40
CA GLN A 149 -15.25 21.24 1.53
C GLN A 149 -15.51 20.48 0.22
N ILE A 150 -16.49 20.89 -0.58
CA ILE A 150 -16.84 20.22 -1.83
C ILE A 150 -15.95 20.70 -3.00
N GLU A 151 -15.44 21.93 -2.97
CA GLU A 151 -14.39 22.43 -3.89
C GLU A 151 -12.99 21.81 -3.62
N HIS A 152 -12.68 21.41 -2.38
CA HIS A 152 -11.39 20.80 -2.01
C HIS A 152 -11.23 19.33 -2.49
N TYR A 153 -12.29 18.52 -2.48
CA TYR A 153 -12.21 17.14 -2.99
C TYR A 153 -12.19 17.05 -4.52
N SER A 154 -12.64 18.10 -5.22
CA SER A 154 -12.85 18.11 -6.68
C SER A 154 -11.69 18.70 -7.49
N SER A 155 -10.56 19.02 -6.85
CA SER A 155 -9.28 19.33 -7.49
C SER A 155 -8.16 18.46 -6.94
N LEU A 156 -8.30 17.12 -7.01
CA LEU A 156 -7.29 16.13 -6.57
C LEU A 156 -6.38 15.60 -7.72
N PRO A 157 -5.26 16.30 -7.97
CA PRO A 157 -3.94 15.88 -8.43
C PRO A 157 -3.29 14.65 -7.76
N LEU A 158 -4.01 13.68 -7.20
CA LEU A 158 -3.39 12.55 -6.49
C LEU A 158 -2.36 11.78 -7.35
N ILE A 159 -2.48 11.88 -8.68
CA ILE A 159 -1.57 11.32 -9.69
C ILE A 159 -0.62 12.39 -10.32
N ARG A 160 -0.91 13.69 -10.18
CA ARG A 160 -0.01 14.77 -10.62
C ARG A 160 0.98 15.22 -9.53
N MET A 161 0.74 14.89 -8.26
CA MET A 161 1.59 15.26 -7.13
C MET A 161 2.92 14.51 -7.05
N ALA A 162 2.99 13.25 -7.51
CA ALA A 162 4.28 12.55 -7.64
C ALA A 162 5.25 13.25 -8.63
N ILE A 163 4.72 14.07 -9.54
CA ILE A 163 5.51 14.85 -10.52
C ILE A 163 5.70 16.31 -10.02
N SER A 164 4.81 16.86 -9.19
CA SER A 164 4.94 18.22 -8.64
C SER A 164 5.80 18.33 -7.38
N ASP A 165 6.24 17.20 -6.81
CA ASP A 165 7.21 17.12 -5.70
C ASP A 165 8.52 17.89 -6.02
N GLU A 166 8.84 18.08 -7.29
CA GLU A 166 10.03 18.83 -7.76
C GLU A 166 9.87 20.38 -7.71
N GLU A 167 8.66 20.93 -7.76
CA GLU A 167 8.45 22.37 -8.00
C GLU A 167 7.90 23.14 -6.78
N MET A 168 7.19 22.49 -5.85
CA MET A 168 6.68 23.15 -4.63
C MET A 168 7.73 23.22 -3.51
N SER A 169 8.71 22.30 -3.53
CA SER A 169 9.95 22.37 -2.74
C SER A 169 10.71 23.69 -3.00
N ARG A 170 10.55 24.30 -4.20
CA ARG A 170 11.11 25.64 -4.53
C ARG A 170 10.41 26.80 -3.81
N LYS A 171 9.15 26.68 -3.38
CA LYS A 171 8.38 27.76 -2.71
C LYS A 171 8.43 27.72 -1.18
N SER A 172 8.57 26.53 -0.60
CA SER A 172 8.77 26.32 0.83
C SER A 172 10.06 26.95 1.37
N ILE A 173 11.03 27.25 0.51
CA ILE A 173 12.23 28.03 0.83
C ILE A 173 11.92 29.53 1.05
N ILE A 174 10.92 30.09 0.36
CA ILE A 174 10.63 31.54 0.36
C ILE A 174 9.75 31.99 1.54
N LYS A 175 8.93 31.09 2.11
CA LYS A 175 7.91 31.42 3.14
C LYS A 175 8.27 31.02 4.57
N ARG A 176 9.54 30.67 4.85
CA ARG A 176 10.12 30.67 6.22
C ARG A 176 10.21 32.08 6.84
N VAL A 177 9.70 33.11 6.16
CA VAL A 177 10.03 34.53 6.39
C VAL A 177 9.02 35.33 7.22
N THR A 178 7.78 34.88 7.50
CA THR A 178 6.78 35.80 8.13
C THR A 178 5.81 35.15 9.13
N LEU A 179 6.36 34.87 10.32
CA LEU A 179 5.87 35.28 11.66
C LEU A 179 4.44 34.90 12.13
N SER A 180 4.44 33.92 13.04
CA SER A 180 3.70 33.79 14.32
C SER A 180 2.33 34.44 14.50
N ASN A 181 1.33 33.67 14.96
CA ASN A 181 0.73 33.88 16.29
C ASN A 181 -0.17 32.73 16.78
N ASN A 182 -0.15 32.57 18.10
CA ASN A 182 -0.56 31.41 18.91
C ASN A 182 -2.06 31.20 19.07
N SER A 183 -2.50 29.93 18.98
CA SER A 183 -3.38 29.20 19.93
C SER A 183 -3.80 27.85 19.33
N LEU A 184 -3.45 26.71 19.94
CA LEU A 184 -3.74 25.35 19.45
C LEU A 184 -5.14 24.85 19.87
N PRO A 185 -6.01 24.48 18.92
CA PRO A 185 -6.97 23.39 19.09
C PRO A 185 -6.59 22.19 18.21
N LEU A 186 -7.00 21.00 18.66
CA LEU A 186 -6.70 19.67 18.13
C LEU A 186 -7.34 19.39 16.74
N VAL A 187 -7.09 20.25 15.76
CA VAL A 187 -7.17 19.95 14.32
C VAL A 187 -5.72 19.77 13.88
N LEU A 188 -5.15 18.60 14.16
CA LEU A 188 -3.96 18.19 13.44
C LEU A 188 -4.47 17.83 12.04
N ASP A 189 -4.48 18.79 11.12
CA ASP A 189 -4.29 18.46 9.72
C ASP A 189 -2.99 17.68 9.69
N ILE A 190 -3.08 16.34 9.58
CA ILE A 190 -1.91 15.47 9.53
C ILE A 190 -1.24 15.75 8.18
N CYS A 191 -0.43 16.80 8.16
CA CYS A 191 0.39 17.18 7.02
C CYS A 191 1.65 16.34 7.10
N LEU A 192 1.65 15.21 6.39
CA LEU A 192 2.85 14.40 6.24
C LEU A 192 3.89 15.18 5.42
N PRO A 193 5.19 15.04 5.74
CA PRO A 193 6.24 15.69 4.99
C PRO A 193 6.29 15.15 3.55
N SER A 194 6.60 16.02 2.59
CA SER A 194 6.87 15.60 1.21
C SER A 194 8.21 14.87 1.15
N SER A 195 8.24 13.70 0.51
CA SER A 195 9.46 12.91 0.33
C SER A 195 9.48 12.22 -1.02
N SER A 196 10.66 12.13 -1.65
CA SER A 196 10.86 11.54 -2.99
C SER A 196 11.33 10.08 -2.97
N PHE A 197 11.32 9.40 -1.82
CA PHE A 197 11.77 8.01 -1.75
C PHE A 197 10.80 7.03 -2.41
N ASN A 198 11.37 5.99 -3.02
CA ASN A 198 10.63 4.88 -3.60
C ASN A 198 10.29 3.85 -2.52
N VAL A 199 9.05 3.84 -2.03
CA VAL A 199 8.60 2.89 -0.99
C VAL A 199 8.63 1.43 -1.46
N SER A 200 8.76 1.17 -2.77
CA SER A 200 8.84 -0.18 -3.34
C SER A 200 10.27 -0.74 -3.39
N ASP A 201 11.28 0.03 -2.96
CA ASP A 201 12.65 -0.46 -2.86
C ASP A 201 12.80 -1.35 -1.60
N PHE A 202 13.03 -2.65 -1.80
CA PHE A 202 13.20 -3.61 -0.71
C PHE A 202 14.38 -3.28 0.21
N ASP A 203 15.35 -2.51 -0.26
CA ASP A 203 16.54 -2.16 0.52
C ASP A 203 16.55 -0.69 0.95
N LEU A 204 15.36 -0.05 0.93
CA LEU A 204 15.16 1.31 1.41
C LEU A 204 15.57 1.42 2.89
N ASP A 205 16.52 2.32 3.16
CA ASP A 205 17.05 2.53 4.51
C ASP A 205 16.03 3.19 5.44
N ILE A 206 15.22 2.34 6.07
CA ILE A 206 14.16 2.74 6.99
C ILE A 206 14.69 3.45 8.23
N PHE A 207 15.92 3.14 8.69
CA PHE A 207 16.50 3.77 9.87
C PHE A 207 16.89 5.21 9.58
N LYS A 208 17.53 5.47 8.44
CA LYS A 208 17.83 6.83 7.99
C LYS A 208 16.56 7.66 7.79
N LEU A 209 15.53 7.09 7.18
CA LEU A 209 14.24 7.76 7.02
C LEU A 209 13.56 8.06 8.37
N ALA A 210 13.73 7.18 9.34
CA ALA A 210 13.19 7.36 10.67
C ALA A 210 13.87 8.50 11.44
N GLU A 211 15.18 8.69 11.24
CA GLU A 211 15.91 9.84 11.77
C GLU A 211 15.43 11.15 11.14
N GLU A 212 15.11 11.13 9.84
CA GLU A 212 14.66 12.32 9.11
C GLU A 212 13.21 12.72 9.43
N TYR A 213 12.29 11.76 9.43
CA TYR A 213 10.84 12.02 9.50
C TYR A 213 10.22 11.69 10.85
N GLY A 214 10.90 10.91 11.70
CA GLY A 214 10.32 10.33 12.90
C GLY A 214 9.55 9.04 12.61
N GLN A 215 9.66 8.06 13.51
CA GLN A 215 9.21 6.68 13.25
C GLN A 215 7.68 6.56 13.02
N VAL A 216 6.88 7.26 13.83
CA VAL A 216 5.40 7.23 13.72
C VAL A 216 4.93 7.89 12.42
N THR A 217 5.53 9.03 12.08
CA THR A 217 5.27 9.75 10.83
C THR A 217 5.66 8.90 9.63
N LEU A 218 6.80 8.20 9.70
CA LEU A 218 7.26 7.31 8.64
C LEU A 218 6.27 6.16 8.37
N LEU A 219 5.75 5.50 9.42
CA LEU A 219 4.70 4.49 9.25
C LEU A 219 3.48 5.07 8.53
N SER A 220 3.04 6.26 8.91
CA SER A 220 1.90 6.94 8.28
C SER A 220 2.17 7.31 6.82
N MET A 221 3.41 7.73 6.49
CA MET A 221 3.84 8.01 5.12
C MET A 221 3.87 6.75 4.26
N TYR A 222 4.44 5.65 4.78
CA TYR A 222 4.44 4.36 4.09
C TYR A 222 3.00 3.90 3.84
N ALA A 223 2.17 3.93 4.87
CA ALA A 223 0.78 3.53 4.76
C ALA A 223 0.01 4.37 3.72
N GLN A 224 0.16 5.69 3.75
CA GLN A 224 -0.46 6.57 2.76
C GLN A 224 0.01 6.27 1.33
N LYS A 225 1.33 6.22 1.11
CA LYS A 225 1.91 5.99 -0.23
C LYS A 225 1.51 4.62 -0.79
N ILE A 226 1.59 3.58 0.03
CA ILE A 226 1.24 2.20 -0.35
C ILE A 226 -0.26 2.08 -0.64
N PHE A 227 -1.14 2.63 0.20
CA PHE A 227 -2.59 2.58 -0.04
C PHE A 227 -3.01 3.38 -1.26
N ALA A 228 -2.34 4.51 -1.52
CA ALA A 228 -2.56 5.29 -2.74
C ALA A 228 -2.10 4.52 -3.99
N HIS A 229 -0.93 3.86 -3.94
CA HIS A 229 -0.40 3.05 -5.03
C HIS A 229 -1.41 1.98 -5.49
N TRP A 230 -1.98 1.24 -4.52
CA TRP A 230 -2.97 0.20 -4.79
C TRP A 230 -4.41 0.72 -4.98
N ASN A 231 -4.60 2.06 -5.03
CA ASN A 231 -5.91 2.70 -5.15
C ASN A 231 -6.93 2.25 -4.09
N LEU A 232 -6.47 1.93 -2.88
CA LEU A 232 -7.31 1.38 -1.80
C LEU A 232 -8.23 2.43 -1.19
N PHE A 233 -7.82 3.71 -1.17
CA PHE A 233 -8.67 4.79 -0.70
C PHE A 233 -9.98 4.90 -1.48
N ILE A 234 -9.92 4.75 -2.79
CA ILE A 234 -11.10 4.83 -3.65
C ILE A 234 -11.84 3.49 -3.68
N SER A 235 -11.12 2.38 -3.84
CA SER A 235 -11.75 1.07 -4.03
C SER A 235 -12.39 0.49 -2.77
N MET A 236 -11.85 0.81 -1.59
CA MET A 236 -12.40 0.40 -0.28
C MET A 236 -13.14 1.55 0.43
N ASP A 237 -13.28 2.71 -0.23
CA ASP A 237 -13.93 3.92 0.30
C ASP A 237 -13.35 4.42 1.65
N PHE A 238 -12.02 4.28 1.83
CA PHE A 238 -11.34 4.78 3.02
C PHE A 238 -11.27 6.31 3.02
N ASN A 239 -11.79 6.93 4.08
CA ASN A 239 -11.53 8.34 4.34
C ASN A 239 -10.05 8.54 4.73
N VAL A 240 -9.31 9.24 3.87
CA VAL A 240 -7.86 9.46 4.03
C VAL A 240 -7.51 10.08 5.39
N GLN A 241 -8.30 11.04 5.88
CA GLN A 241 -8.03 11.72 7.15
C GLN A 241 -8.27 10.81 8.36
N VAL A 242 -9.33 9.99 8.32
CA VAL A 242 -9.58 8.97 9.35
C VAL A 242 -8.49 7.90 9.33
N PHE A 243 -8.05 7.50 8.13
CA PHE A 243 -6.96 6.54 7.94
C PHE A 243 -5.65 7.04 8.53
N LEU A 244 -5.24 8.27 8.23
CA LEU A 244 -4.01 8.86 8.78
C LEU A 244 -4.08 9.00 10.31
N ARG A 245 -5.24 9.37 10.87
CA ARG A 245 -5.42 9.38 12.34
C ARG A 245 -5.31 7.99 12.96
N TYR A 246 -5.85 6.97 12.29
CA TYR A 246 -5.69 5.58 12.72
C TYR A 246 -4.22 5.16 12.68
N CYS A 247 -3.50 5.42 11.58
CA CYS A 247 -2.06 5.14 11.47
C CYS A 247 -1.24 5.85 12.55
N GLN A 248 -1.53 7.13 12.82
CA GLN A 248 -0.89 7.89 13.89
C GLN A 248 -1.13 7.23 15.26
N TYR A 249 -2.39 6.90 15.59
CA TYR A 249 -2.74 6.28 16.88
C TYR A 249 -2.15 4.86 17.04
N ILE A 250 -2.09 4.10 15.95
CA ILE A 250 -1.40 2.81 15.93
C ILE A 250 0.10 3.03 16.14
N GLY A 251 0.73 3.93 15.39
CA GLY A 251 2.16 4.19 15.51
C GLY A 251 2.56 4.65 16.91
N GLU A 252 1.80 5.56 17.53
CA GLU A 252 2.02 6.01 18.91
C GLU A 252 1.81 4.91 19.97
N GLY A 253 1.02 3.89 19.66
CA GLY A 253 0.76 2.80 20.59
C GLY A 253 1.81 1.68 20.58
N TYR A 254 2.66 1.61 19.56
CA TYR A 254 3.85 0.74 19.58
C TYR A 254 4.80 1.18 20.70
N LYS A 255 5.41 0.19 21.36
CA LYS A 255 6.37 0.47 22.44
C LYS A 255 7.76 0.72 21.88
N PRO A 256 8.60 1.52 22.56
CA PRO A 256 9.96 1.80 22.13
C PRO A 256 10.89 0.61 22.43
N ASN A 257 10.50 -0.59 22.03
CA ASN A 257 11.34 -1.78 22.16
C ASN A 257 12.47 -1.73 21.12
N PRO A 258 13.61 -2.43 21.34
CA PRO A 258 14.69 -2.45 20.36
C PRO A 258 14.27 -2.94 18.97
N TYR A 259 13.43 -3.99 18.91
CA TYR A 259 12.99 -4.66 17.69
C TYR A 259 11.48 -4.50 17.44
N HIS A 260 10.62 -5.04 18.31
CA HIS A 260 9.15 -5.04 18.11
C HIS A 260 8.56 -3.65 18.41
N ASN A 261 8.83 -2.70 17.51
CA ASN A 261 8.46 -1.28 17.57
C ASN A 261 7.79 -0.83 16.26
N VAL A 262 7.47 0.46 16.16
CA VAL A 262 6.75 1.01 15.01
C VAL A 262 7.55 0.92 13.70
N LEU A 263 8.89 0.93 13.76
CA LEU A 263 9.71 0.76 12.56
C LEU A 263 9.65 -0.65 12.03
N HIS A 264 9.62 -1.68 12.89
CA HIS A 264 9.43 -3.05 12.45
C HIS A 264 8.10 -3.21 11.71
N ALA A 265 7.02 -2.64 12.26
CA ALA A 265 5.72 -2.64 11.58
C ALA A 265 5.76 -1.95 10.20
N ALA A 266 6.48 -0.83 10.08
CA ALA A 266 6.67 -0.14 8.80
C ALA A 266 7.54 -0.96 7.82
N ASP A 267 8.59 -1.62 8.30
CA ASP A 267 9.47 -2.50 7.52
C ASP A 267 8.70 -3.69 6.94
N VAL A 268 7.90 -4.36 7.78
CA VAL A 268 7.07 -5.51 7.38
C VAL A 268 5.97 -5.09 6.39
N MET A 269 5.30 -3.96 6.64
CA MET A 269 4.30 -3.43 5.70
C MET A 269 4.91 -3.13 4.33
N GLN A 270 6.12 -2.56 4.32
CA GLN A 270 6.86 -2.27 3.10
C GLN A 270 7.31 -3.55 2.40
N ALA A 271 7.80 -4.55 3.13
CA ALA A 271 8.15 -5.86 2.57
C ALA A 271 6.95 -6.50 1.86
N CYS A 272 5.79 -6.58 2.54
CA CYS A 272 4.57 -7.13 1.96
C CYS A 272 4.14 -6.36 0.69
N HIS A 273 4.23 -5.03 0.69
CA HIS A 273 3.98 -4.21 -0.50
C HIS A 273 4.93 -4.59 -1.65
N THR A 274 6.23 -4.69 -1.38
CA THR A 274 7.23 -5.01 -2.38
C THR A 274 7.03 -6.42 -2.94
N PHE A 275 6.69 -7.41 -2.11
CA PHE A 275 6.38 -8.76 -2.60
C PHE A 275 5.17 -8.81 -3.52
N LEU A 276 4.12 -8.02 -3.24
CA LEU A 276 2.98 -7.91 -4.14
C LEU A 276 3.34 -7.29 -5.49
N LEU A 277 4.37 -6.43 -5.54
CA LEU A 277 4.83 -5.77 -6.77
C LEU A 277 5.82 -6.58 -7.58
N THR A 278 6.76 -7.26 -6.90
CA THR A 278 7.81 -8.02 -7.59
C THR A 278 7.29 -9.36 -8.10
N THR A 279 6.18 -9.84 -7.55
CA THR A 279 5.53 -11.08 -7.97
C THR A 279 4.30 -10.78 -8.85
N LYS A 280 3.79 -11.81 -9.53
CA LYS A 280 2.49 -11.77 -10.22
C LYS A 280 1.33 -12.30 -9.38
N LEU A 281 1.50 -12.36 -8.04
CA LEU A 281 0.55 -13.02 -7.16
C LEU A 281 -0.83 -12.40 -7.23
N VAL A 282 -0.92 -11.07 -7.35
CA VAL A 282 -2.19 -10.35 -7.44
C VAL A 282 -2.98 -10.80 -8.67
N GLU A 283 -2.34 -10.87 -9.84
CA GLU A 283 -3.00 -11.27 -11.07
C GLU A 283 -3.32 -12.76 -11.12
N ILE A 284 -2.37 -13.63 -10.73
CA ILE A 284 -2.56 -15.09 -10.88
C ILE A 284 -3.56 -15.67 -9.87
N SER A 285 -3.65 -15.09 -8.67
CA SER A 285 -4.62 -15.52 -7.64
C SER A 285 -5.90 -14.70 -7.66
N GLU A 286 -6.01 -13.72 -8.56
CA GLU A 286 -7.15 -12.80 -8.65
C GLU A 286 -7.43 -12.07 -7.32
N MET A 287 -6.38 -11.58 -6.64
CA MET A 287 -6.55 -10.81 -5.42
C MET A 287 -7.34 -9.52 -5.69
N THR A 288 -8.34 -9.29 -4.84
CA THR A 288 -9.14 -8.07 -4.88
C THR A 288 -8.56 -7.00 -3.94
N PRO A 289 -8.97 -5.72 -4.06
CA PRO A 289 -8.57 -4.68 -3.11
C PRO A 289 -8.77 -5.04 -1.64
N LEU A 290 -9.78 -5.85 -1.32
CA LEU A 290 -10.03 -6.35 0.03
C LEU A 290 -8.88 -7.25 0.54
N HIS A 291 -8.35 -8.12 -0.32
CA HIS A 291 -7.25 -9.03 0.04
C HIS A 291 -5.94 -8.25 0.27
N ILE A 292 -5.65 -7.30 -0.62
CA ILE A 292 -4.47 -6.42 -0.51
C ILE A 292 -4.58 -5.57 0.77
N THR A 293 -5.77 -5.02 1.04
CA THR A 293 -6.05 -4.27 2.27
C THR A 293 -5.86 -5.15 3.51
N ALA A 294 -6.31 -6.41 3.47
CA ALA A 294 -6.15 -7.34 4.59
C ALA A 294 -4.68 -7.57 4.93
N LEU A 295 -3.84 -7.85 3.93
CA LEU A 295 -2.41 -8.04 4.13
C LEU A 295 -1.74 -6.79 4.70
N LEU A 296 -1.95 -5.63 4.05
CA LEU A 296 -1.27 -4.39 4.42
C LEU A 296 -1.71 -3.84 5.78
N LEU A 297 -3.00 -3.93 6.13
CA LEU A 297 -3.46 -3.55 7.46
C LEU A 297 -2.98 -4.53 8.53
N SER A 298 -2.86 -5.82 8.21
CA SER A 298 -2.31 -6.82 9.14
C SER A 298 -0.85 -6.51 9.44
N ALA A 299 -0.04 -6.25 8.41
CA ALA A 299 1.36 -5.87 8.58
C ALA A 299 1.53 -4.60 9.44
N LEU A 300 0.68 -3.59 9.22
CA LEU A 300 0.67 -2.35 10.00
C LEU A 300 0.39 -2.57 11.50
N VAL A 301 -0.31 -3.64 11.89
CA VAL A 301 -0.78 -3.85 13.27
C VAL A 301 -0.28 -5.14 13.93
N HIS A 302 0.48 -5.99 13.23
CA HIS A 302 0.74 -7.37 13.67
C HIS A 302 1.38 -7.45 15.06
N ASP A 303 2.23 -6.48 15.42
CA ASP A 303 2.89 -6.34 16.73
C ASP A 303 2.37 -5.17 17.59
N TYR A 304 1.18 -4.68 17.32
CA TYR A 304 0.67 -3.47 17.97
C TYR A 304 0.63 -3.61 19.51
N LYS A 305 1.35 -2.71 20.21
CA LYS A 305 1.54 -2.71 21.68
C LYS A 305 2.42 -3.84 22.25
N HIS A 306 3.29 -4.46 21.44
CA HIS A 306 4.23 -5.50 21.92
C HIS A 306 5.00 -5.06 23.19
N PRO A 307 5.04 -5.90 24.25
CA PRO A 307 5.65 -5.54 25.53
C PRO A 307 7.18 -5.76 25.59
N GLY A 308 7.77 -6.25 24.49
CA GLY A 308 9.18 -6.57 24.41
C GLY A 308 9.56 -7.83 25.18
N VAL A 309 8.64 -8.80 25.24
CA VAL A 309 8.83 -10.14 25.83
C VAL A 309 7.99 -11.15 25.08
N THR A 310 8.38 -12.43 25.09
CA THR A 310 7.72 -13.51 24.35
C THR A 310 6.44 -14.04 25.03
N ASN A 311 5.62 -14.77 24.26
CA ASN A 311 4.46 -15.51 24.78
C ASN A 311 4.84 -16.43 25.98
N SER A 312 5.99 -17.12 25.89
CA SER A 312 6.49 -17.99 26.97
C SER A 312 6.75 -17.22 28.28
N TYR A 313 7.35 -16.03 28.19
CA TYR A 313 7.55 -15.18 29.36
C TYR A 313 6.23 -14.75 30.01
N LEU A 314 5.24 -14.37 29.19
CA LEU A 314 3.92 -13.98 29.69
C LEU A 314 3.22 -15.14 30.42
N TYR A 315 3.36 -16.36 29.90
CA TYR A 315 2.86 -17.57 30.54
C TYR A 315 3.56 -17.82 31.88
N MET A 316 4.90 -17.88 31.88
CA MET A 316 5.70 -18.19 33.07
C MET A 316 5.53 -17.18 34.21
N THR A 317 5.20 -15.92 33.88
CA THR A 317 4.98 -14.84 34.86
C THR A 317 3.51 -14.70 35.28
N ASN A 318 2.62 -15.61 34.87
CA ASN A 318 1.18 -15.54 35.12
C ASN A 318 0.59 -14.18 34.72
N ASN A 319 1.00 -13.67 33.57
CA ASN A 319 0.62 -12.35 33.11
C ASN A 319 -0.88 -12.30 32.81
N LYS A 320 -1.52 -11.14 33.05
CA LYS A 320 -2.95 -10.92 32.76
C LYS A 320 -3.33 -11.20 31.30
N LEU A 321 -2.41 -11.02 30.36
CA LEU A 321 -2.63 -11.37 28.96
C LEU A 321 -2.67 -12.88 28.74
N ALA A 322 -1.77 -13.63 29.38
CA ALA A 322 -1.75 -15.09 29.32
C ALA A 322 -3.08 -15.68 29.82
N ILE A 323 -3.55 -15.22 30.99
CA ILE A 323 -4.87 -15.58 31.54
C ILE A 323 -6.00 -15.22 30.58
N ARG A 324 -5.99 -14.01 29.99
CA ARG A 324 -7.07 -13.55 29.10
C ARG A 324 -7.19 -14.38 27.83
N TYR A 325 -6.06 -14.80 27.26
CA TYR A 325 -6.01 -15.52 25.99
C TYR A 325 -5.76 -17.02 26.16
N ASN A 326 -5.85 -17.52 27.40
CA ASN A 326 -5.71 -18.94 27.75
C ASN A 326 -4.46 -19.57 27.12
N ASP A 327 -3.34 -18.87 27.23
CA ASP A 327 -2.01 -19.30 26.78
C ASP A 327 -1.87 -19.60 25.28
N SER A 328 -2.88 -19.24 24.47
CA SER A 328 -2.91 -19.50 23.03
C SER A 328 -2.66 -18.21 22.24
N SER A 329 -1.52 -18.13 21.54
CA SER A 329 -1.13 -16.99 20.69
C SER A 329 -1.42 -15.65 21.41
N ILE A 330 -0.85 -15.51 22.62
CA ILE A 330 -1.25 -14.49 23.61
C ILE A 330 -1.07 -13.09 23.03
N LEU A 331 0.10 -12.84 22.45
CA LEU A 331 0.50 -11.56 21.89
C LEU A 331 -0.24 -11.27 20.59
N GLU A 332 -0.34 -12.24 19.69
CA GLU A 332 -0.98 -12.07 18.39
C GLU A 332 -2.48 -11.75 18.56
N ASN A 333 -3.16 -12.43 19.48
CA ASN A 333 -4.53 -12.08 19.88
C ASN A 333 -4.62 -10.68 20.49
N TYR A 334 -3.64 -10.29 21.31
CA TYR A 334 -3.59 -8.97 21.93
C TYR A 334 -3.44 -7.86 20.88
N HIS A 335 -2.52 -8.01 19.93
CA HIS A 335 -2.22 -7.06 18.87
C HIS A 335 -3.46 -6.77 18.02
N ILE A 336 -4.04 -7.82 17.44
CA ILE A 336 -5.20 -7.68 16.55
C ILE A 336 -6.44 -7.19 17.30
N SER A 337 -6.66 -7.65 18.54
CA SER A 337 -7.77 -7.18 19.37
C SER A 337 -7.66 -5.69 19.67
N LYS A 338 -6.46 -5.21 20.01
CA LYS A 338 -6.22 -3.79 20.32
C LYS A 338 -6.31 -2.92 19.08
N ALA A 339 -5.82 -3.37 17.94
CA ALA A 339 -5.95 -2.65 16.67
C ALA A 339 -7.43 -2.42 16.32
N PHE A 340 -8.26 -3.45 16.38
CA PHE A 340 -9.69 -3.30 16.14
C PHE A 340 -10.42 -2.43 17.17
N GLN A 341 -9.97 -2.40 18.44
CA GLN A 341 -10.51 -1.48 19.43
C GLN A 341 -10.25 -0.01 19.06
N VAL A 342 -9.12 0.31 18.43
CA VAL A 342 -8.85 1.67 17.94
C VAL A 342 -9.87 2.08 16.88
N ALA A 343 -10.25 1.17 15.99
CA ALA A 343 -11.25 1.42 14.97
C ALA A 343 -12.69 1.54 15.50
N GLN A 344 -12.94 1.31 16.80
CA GLN A 344 -14.26 1.53 17.40
C GLN A 344 -14.55 3.01 17.69
N ASN A 345 -13.52 3.85 17.79
CA ASN A 345 -13.71 5.29 17.95
C ASN A 345 -14.01 5.93 16.58
N GLU A 346 -15.08 6.73 16.51
CA GLU A 346 -15.55 7.38 15.28
C GLU A 346 -14.44 8.16 14.55
N LYS A 347 -13.53 8.81 15.29
CA LYS A 347 -12.44 9.60 14.69
C LYS A 347 -11.34 8.77 14.03
N THR A 348 -11.24 7.48 14.37
CA THR A 348 -10.24 6.52 13.90
C THR A 348 -10.87 5.28 13.27
N ASN A 349 -12.19 5.27 13.05
CA ASN A 349 -12.88 4.15 12.44
C ASN A 349 -12.67 4.13 10.93
N ILE A 350 -11.57 3.52 10.50
CA ILE A 350 -11.25 3.38 9.07
C ILE A 350 -12.27 2.52 8.33
N PHE A 351 -13.10 1.72 9.01
CA PHE A 351 -14.06 0.82 8.37
C PHE A 351 -15.46 1.44 8.22
N SER A 352 -15.65 2.73 8.53
CA SER A 352 -16.98 3.37 8.60
C SER A 352 -17.78 3.30 7.30
N ASN A 353 -17.09 3.32 6.16
CA ASN A 353 -17.69 3.35 4.83
C ASN A 353 -17.72 1.98 4.13
N ILE A 354 -17.09 0.98 4.73
CA ILE A 354 -17.05 -0.38 4.17
C ILE A 354 -18.38 -1.08 4.47
N SER A 355 -18.89 -1.87 3.52
CA SER A 355 -20.09 -2.68 3.76
C SER A 355 -19.87 -3.68 4.91
N LYS A 356 -20.96 -4.13 5.54
CA LYS A 356 -20.86 -5.08 6.67
C LYS A 356 -20.26 -6.41 6.23
N GLU A 357 -20.56 -6.84 5.01
CA GLU A 357 -20.09 -8.07 4.39
C GLU A 357 -18.59 -8.00 4.13
N GLU A 358 -18.12 -6.91 3.50
CA GLU A 358 -16.70 -6.67 3.27
C GLU A 358 -15.93 -6.52 4.59
N TYR A 359 -16.46 -5.79 5.57
CA TYR A 359 -15.82 -5.67 6.88
C TYR A 359 -15.66 -7.03 7.57
N ARG A 360 -16.68 -7.90 7.52
CA ARG A 360 -16.59 -9.26 8.08
C ARG A 360 -15.50 -10.08 7.39
N ALA A 361 -15.44 -10.04 6.06
CA ALA A 361 -14.43 -10.76 5.29
C ALA A 361 -13.02 -10.22 5.57
N LEU A 362 -12.84 -8.89 5.52
CA LEU A 362 -11.58 -8.22 5.83
C LEU A 362 -11.11 -8.55 7.24
N ARG A 363 -12.00 -8.44 8.23
CA ARG A 363 -11.72 -8.78 9.62
C ARG A 363 -11.27 -10.23 9.78
N LYS A 364 -11.94 -11.18 9.11
CA LYS A 364 -11.55 -12.59 9.14
C LYS A 364 -10.11 -12.77 8.64
N LEU A 365 -9.80 -12.22 7.46
CA LEU A 365 -8.47 -12.33 6.85
C LEU A 365 -7.39 -11.70 7.73
N MET A 366 -7.64 -10.52 8.30
CA MET A 366 -6.68 -9.86 9.19
C MET A 366 -6.41 -10.67 10.47
N ILE A 367 -7.45 -11.27 11.05
CA ILE A 367 -7.28 -12.15 12.22
C ILE A 367 -6.45 -13.37 11.86
N SER A 368 -6.75 -14.05 10.74
CA SER A 368 -5.98 -15.20 10.27
C SER A 368 -4.51 -14.82 10.02
N ALA A 369 -4.25 -13.68 9.38
CA ALA A 369 -2.91 -13.21 9.05
C ALA A 369 -2.07 -12.89 10.29
N VAL A 370 -2.61 -12.11 11.24
CA VAL A 370 -1.89 -11.74 12.46
C VAL A 370 -1.72 -12.92 13.41
N LEU A 371 -2.72 -13.80 13.57
CA LEU A 371 -2.51 -15.04 14.34
C LEU A 371 -1.50 -15.99 13.66
N GLY A 372 -1.34 -15.86 12.35
CA GLY A 372 -0.35 -16.59 11.57
C GLY A 372 1.09 -16.19 11.90
N THR A 373 1.36 -15.01 12.45
CA THR A 373 2.73 -14.58 12.78
C THR A 373 3.28 -15.24 14.04
N ASP A 374 2.45 -15.96 14.81
CA ASP A 374 2.89 -16.75 15.95
C ASP A 374 3.92 -17.79 15.47
N MET A 375 5.16 -17.66 15.94
CA MET A 375 6.27 -18.52 15.53
C MET A 375 6.07 -20.02 15.84
N THR A 376 5.13 -20.38 16.73
CA THR A 376 4.73 -21.79 16.91
C THR A 376 4.01 -22.38 15.70
N LYS A 377 3.50 -21.53 14.79
CA LYS A 377 2.86 -21.92 13.52
C LYS A 377 3.82 -21.99 12.35
N HIS A 378 5.09 -21.65 12.53
CA HIS A 378 6.08 -21.63 11.45
C HIS A 378 6.15 -22.95 10.67
N SER A 379 6.16 -24.09 11.37
CA SER A 379 6.17 -25.41 10.71
C SER A 379 4.94 -25.65 9.83
N ASN A 380 3.79 -25.10 10.22
CA ASN A 380 2.57 -25.19 9.42
C ASN A 380 2.69 -24.35 8.14
N HIS A 381 3.30 -23.16 8.22
CA HIS A 381 3.57 -22.34 7.03
C HIS A 381 4.52 -23.04 6.06
N VAL A 382 5.59 -23.65 6.57
CA VAL A 382 6.53 -24.44 5.74
C VAL A 382 5.81 -25.60 5.04
N ASN A 383 4.95 -26.33 5.77
CA ASN A 383 4.15 -27.40 5.18
C ASN A 383 3.11 -26.90 4.17
N ASP A 384 2.46 -25.78 4.46
CA ASP A 384 1.49 -25.16 3.55
C ASP A 384 2.16 -24.71 2.25
N VAL A 385 3.37 -24.14 2.31
CA VAL A 385 4.19 -23.85 1.12
C VAL A 385 4.40 -25.09 0.28
N GLN A 386 4.82 -26.20 0.88
CA GLN A 386 5.10 -27.45 0.16
C GLN A 386 3.85 -28.11 -0.44
N THR A 387 2.67 -27.88 0.14
CA THR A 387 1.43 -28.58 -0.24
C THR A 387 0.50 -27.74 -1.13
N LYS A 388 0.54 -26.41 -0.97
CA LYS A 388 -0.35 -25.45 -1.65
C LYS A 388 0.34 -24.65 -2.75
N LEU A 389 1.66 -24.44 -2.67
CA LEU A 389 2.42 -23.96 -3.83
C LEU A 389 2.83 -25.14 -4.71
N GLY A 390 2.89 -24.89 -6.02
CA GLY A 390 3.27 -25.89 -7.02
C GLY A 390 2.87 -25.45 -8.43
N PRO A 391 3.54 -25.95 -9.47
CA PRO A 391 3.34 -25.50 -10.86
C PRO A 391 1.92 -25.74 -11.39
N ASP A 392 1.22 -26.75 -10.86
CA ASP A 392 -0.14 -27.13 -11.28
C ASP A 392 -1.23 -26.65 -10.32
N ARG A 393 -0.90 -25.85 -9.30
CA ARG A 393 -1.85 -25.39 -8.29
C ARG A 393 -2.53 -24.10 -8.74
N ASP A 394 -3.87 -24.11 -8.74
CA ASP A 394 -4.64 -22.89 -8.94
C ASP A 394 -4.68 -22.08 -7.65
N LEU A 395 -3.96 -20.95 -7.65
CA LEU A 395 -3.88 -20.06 -6.50
C LEU A 395 -5.13 -19.20 -6.29
N LYS A 396 -6.12 -19.27 -7.19
CA LYS A 396 -7.35 -18.48 -7.07
C LYS A 396 -8.15 -18.83 -5.82
N ASP A 397 -8.16 -20.08 -5.37
CA ASP A 397 -8.88 -20.46 -4.15
C ASP A 397 -8.02 -20.36 -2.88
N GLU A 398 -6.74 -20.02 -3.02
CA GLU A 398 -5.75 -20.01 -1.93
C GLU A 398 -5.42 -18.59 -1.43
N LYS A 399 -6.32 -17.62 -1.62
CA LYS A 399 -6.07 -16.21 -1.25
C LYS A 399 -5.80 -16.00 0.26
N GLU A 400 -6.50 -16.73 1.13
CA GLU A 400 -6.27 -16.66 2.59
C GLU A 400 -4.88 -17.21 2.95
N PHE A 401 -4.49 -18.33 2.32
CA PHE A 401 -3.13 -18.88 2.46
C PHE A 401 -2.07 -17.88 1.98
N LEU A 402 -2.24 -17.27 0.81
CA LEU A 402 -1.27 -16.32 0.27
C LEU A 402 -1.13 -15.07 1.15
N ILE A 403 -2.21 -14.58 1.74
CA ILE A 403 -2.14 -13.47 2.70
C ILE A 403 -1.32 -13.88 3.93
N CYS A 404 -1.60 -15.03 4.53
CA CYS A 404 -0.85 -15.52 5.69
C CYS A 404 0.62 -15.78 5.34
N LEU A 405 0.89 -16.34 4.16
CA LEU A 405 2.24 -16.59 3.64
C LEU A 405 3.03 -15.29 3.50
N LEU A 406 2.46 -14.29 2.82
CA LEU A 406 3.12 -13.01 2.57
C LEU A 406 3.31 -12.19 3.85
N MET A 407 2.37 -12.32 4.80
CA MET A 407 2.50 -11.71 6.12
C MET A 407 3.69 -12.33 6.88
N HIS A 408 3.72 -13.66 6.98
CA HIS A 408 4.81 -14.38 7.67
C HIS A 408 6.17 -14.19 6.99
N LEU A 409 6.19 -14.15 5.65
CA LEU A 409 7.38 -13.84 4.87
C LEU A 409 7.87 -12.41 5.11
N GLY A 410 6.97 -11.44 5.18
CA GLY A 410 7.29 -10.04 5.48
C GLY A 410 7.95 -9.91 6.86
N ASP A 411 7.37 -10.57 7.86
CA ASP A 411 7.85 -10.57 9.24
C ASP A 411 9.23 -11.23 9.39
N LEU A 412 9.48 -12.32 8.65
CA LEU A 412 10.77 -13.02 8.61
C LEU A 412 11.77 -12.46 7.58
N SER A 413 11.51 -11.30 6.98
CA SER A 413 12.29 -10.82 5.83
C SER A 413 13.59 -10.11 6.18
N ASN A 414 13.83 -9.72 7.45
CA ASN A 414 15.02 -8.92 7.80
C ASN A 414 16.36 -9.59 7.40
N PRO A 415 16.56 -10.91 7.59
CA PRO A 415 17.80 -11.58 7.15
C PRO A 415 17.97 -11.61 5.63
N CYS A 416 16.93 -11.25 4.87
CA CYS A 416 16.93 -11.17 3.42
C CYS A 416 17.11 -9.73 2.90
N ARG A 417 17.18 -8.72 3.78
CA ARG A 417 17.55 -7.34 3.40
C ARG A 417 19.02 -7.29 2.99
N ASN A 418 19.48 -6.17 2.43
CA ASN A 418 20.91 -5.92 2.29
C ASN A 418 21.65 -6.07 3.63
N GLN A 419 22.96 -6.29 3.57
CA GLN A 419 23.78 -6.61 4.73
C GLN A 419 23.67 -5.58 5.87
N ILE A 420 23.59 -4.29 5.55
CA ILE A 420 23.54 -3.21 6.54
C ILE A 420 22.24 -3.27 7.33
N LEU A 421 21.10 -3.38 6.64
CA LEU A 421 19.79 -3.45 7.27
C LEU A 421 19.59 -4.76 8.02
N SER A 422 19.99 -5.88 7.41
CA SER A 422 19.97 -7.21 8.03
C SER A 422 20.75 -7.24 9.34
N GLU A 423 21.94 -6.65 9.37
CA GLU A 423 22.73 -6.52 10.59
C GLU A 423 22.03 -5.67 11.66
N GLN A 424 21.53 -4.48 11.30
CA GLN A 424 20.87 -3.60 12.27
C GLN A 424 19.64 -4.27 12.90
N TRP A 425 18.81 -4.94 12.10
CA TRP A 425 17.67 -5.69 12.62
C TRP A 425 18.09 -6.87 13.51
N SER A 426 19.13 -7.61 13.11
CA SER A 426 19.67 -8.73 13.90
C SER A 426 20.19 -8.29 15.27
N LEU A 427 20.88 -7.15 15.33
CA LEU A 427 21.38 -6.59 16.59
C LEU A 427 20.23 -6.12 17.50
N ARG A 428 19.17 -5.54 16.91
CA ARG A 428 17.98 -5.10 17.64
C ARG A 428 17.21 -6.27 18.25
N VAL A 429 16.96 -7.35 17.50
CA VAL A 429 16.24 -8.51 18.05
C VAL A 429 17.05 -9.19 19.16
N CYS A 430 18.38 -9.31 19.00
CA CYS A 430 19.25 -9.81 20.06
C CYS A 430 19.19 -8.94 21.31
N GLU A 431 19.25 -7.61 21.18
CA GLU A 431 19.15 -6.71 22.35
C GLU A 431 17.79 -6.83 23.04
N GLU A 432 16.71 -7.03 22.30
CA GLU A 432 15.39 -7.27 22.90
C GLU A 432 15.32 -8.60 23.66
N PHE A 433 15.89 -9.68 23.11
CA PHE A 433 16.03 -10.95 23.81
C PHE A 433 16.87 -10.82 25.08
N PHE A 434 17.99 -10.09 25.01
CA PHE A 434 18.83 -9.85 26.17
C PHE A 434 18.13 -9.04 27.26
N ASN A 435 17.34 -8.04 26.87
CA ASN A 435 16.50 -7.30 27.82
C ASN A 435 15.43 -8.19 28.47
N GLN A 436 14.90 -9.19 27.77
CA GLN A 436 14.06 -10.21 28.41
C GLN A 436 14.87 -11.07 29.38
N GLY A 437 16.07 -11.55 29.00
CA GLY A 437 16.90 -12.37 29.88
C GLY A 437 17.29 -11.66 31.19
N ASP A 438 17.53 -10.35 31.13
CA ASP A 438 17.78 -9.55 32.34
C ASP A 438 16.51 -9.43 33.22
N LYS A 439 15.32 -9.33 32.61
CA LYS A 439 14.03 -9.40 33.33
C LYS A 439 13.81 -10.78 33.96
N GLU A 440 14.13 -11.87 33.27
CA GLU A 440 14.02 -13.23 33.80
C GLU A 440 14.94 -13.39 35.00
N LYS A 441 16.22 -12.99 34.87
CA LYS A 441 17.20 -13.03 35.95
C LYS A 441 16.77 -12.20 37.16
N SER A 442 16.30 -10.96 36.97
CA SER A 442 15.86 -10.10 38.07
C SER A 442 14.59 -10.59 38.77
N ASN A 443 13.74 -11.36 38.08
CA ASN A 443 12.57 -12.01 38.65
C ASN A 443 12.84 -13.42 39.20
N ASN A 444 14.12 -13.85 39.26
CA ASN A 444 14.53 -15.19 39.68
C ASN A 444 13.88 -16.32 38.85
N ILE A 445 13.69 -16.07 37.55
CA ILE A 445 13.21 -17.05 36.57
C ILE A 445 14.44 -17.55 35.78
N PRO A 446 14.52 -18.84 35.43
CA PRO A 446 15.56 -19.33 34.53
C PRO A 446 15.62 -18.52 33.24
N ILE A 447 16.81 -18.08 32.84
CA ILE A 447 16.99 -17.31 31.61
C ILE A 447 16.68 -18.22 30.42
N SER A 448 15.81 -17.76 29.53
CA SER A 448 15.39 -18.46 28.33
C SER A 448 16.56 -18.68 27.37
N PRO A 449 16.54 -19.74 26.56
CA PRO A 449 17.54 -19.95 25.51
C PRO A 449 17.69 -18.69 24.63
N LEU A 450 18.92 -18.38 24.22
CA LEU A 450 19.28 -17.22 23.41
C LEU A 450 19.15 -15.84 24.10
N MET A 451 18.70 -15.78 25.36
CA MET A 451 18.39 -14.51 26.03
C MET A 451 19.46 -14.04 27.04
N ASP A 452 20.50 -14.83 27.29
CA ASP A 452 21.60 -14.40 28.16
C ASP A 452 22.71 -13.70 27.34
N ARG A 453 22.80 -12.36 27.47
CA ARG A 453 23.84 -11.54 26.81
C ARG A 453 25.28 -11.94 27.14
N TYR A 454 25.48 -12.74 28.19
CA TYR A 454 26.79 -13.24 28.59
C TYR A 454 27.08 -14.66 28.12
N SER A 455 26.17 -15.33 27.40
CA SER A 455 26.41 -16.66 26.83
C SER A 455 26.29 -16.74 25.32
N ILE A 456 25.67 -15.74 24.68
CA ILE A 456 25.32 -15.81 23.26
C ILE A 456 26.33 -15.08 22.37
N ASN A 457 26.93 -15.82 21.43
CA ASN A 457 27.62 -15.25 20.29
C ASN A 457 26.57 -14.92 19.20
N ILE A 458 26.36 -13.62 18.96
CA ILE A 458 25.33 -13.12 18.03
C ILE A 458 25.53 -13.69 16.63
N ALA A 459 26.77 -13.69 16.10
CA ALA A 459 27.04 -14.18 14.75
C ALA A 459 26.64 -15.66 14.59
N LYS A 460 27.02 -16.52 15.55
CA LYS A 460 26.61 -17.94 15.55
C LYS A 460 25.09 -18.08 15.64
N SER A 461 24.44 -17.27 16.48
CA SER A 461 22.97 -17.27 16.61
C SER A 461 22.28 -16.91 15.29
N GLN A 462 22.74 -15.86 14.61
CA GLN A 462 22.17 -15.42 13.33
C GLN A 462 22.40 -16.45 12.21
N ILE A 463 23.58 -17.07 12.14
CA ILE A 463 23.83 -18.19 11.20
C ILE A 463 22.86 -19.35 11.45
N GLY A 464 22.62 -19.69 12.72
CA GLY A 464 21.68 -20.72 13.13
C GLY A 464 20.25 -20.39 12.71
N PHE A 465 19.79 -19.17 12.97
CA PHE A 465 18.46 -18.70 12.59
C PHE A 465 18.26 -18.71 11.07
N ILE A 466 19.21 -18.15 10.30
CA ILE A 466 19.13 -18.14 8.84
C ILE A 466 19.11 -19.56 8.29
N SER A 467 19.96 -20.46 8.81
CA SER A 467 20.08 -21.83 8.30
C SER A 467 18.91 -22.73 8.70
N GLY A 468 18.38 -22.58 9.91
CA GLY A 468 17.39 -23.48 10.49
C GLY A 468 15.95 -23.02 10.34
N VAL A 469 15.71 -21.72 10.13
CA VAL A 469 14.35 -21.13 10.08
C VAL A 469 14.12 -20.43 8.76
N VAL A 470 14.98 -19.48 8.38
CA VAL A 470 14.74 -18.62 7.21
C VAL A 470 14.89 -19.41 5.90
N LEU A 471 16.06 -20.02 5.65
CA LEU A 471 16.33 -20.72 4.39
C LEU A 471 15.37 -21.88 4.12
N PRO A 472 15.01 -22.75 5.10
CA PRO A 472 14.02 -23.80 4.88
C PRO A 472 12.64 -23.27 4.48
N PHE A 473 12.28 -22.06 4.91
CA PHE A 473 11.01 -21.44 4.58
C PHE A 473 11.03 -20.70 3.24
N ILE A 474 12.06 -19.89 2.97
CA ILE A 474 12.09 -19.05 1.76
C ILE A 474 12.52 -19.81 0.50
N THR A 475 13.35 -20.85 0.61
CA THR A 475 13.83 -21.62 -0.55
C THR A 475 12.66 -22.13 -1.42
N PRO A 476 11.71 -22.92 -0.89
CA PRO A 476 10.59 -23.41 -1.70
C PRO A 476 9.66 -22.28 -2.18
N ILE A 477 9.57 -21.17 -1.45
CA ILE A 477 8.80 -19.99 -1.90
C ILE A 477 9.45 -19.39 -3.15
N CYS A 478 10.78 -19.19 -3.16
CA CYS A 478 11.51 -18.60 -4.28
C CYS A 478 11.57 -19.51 -5.50
N GLU A 479 11.48 -20.83 -5.32
CA GLU A 479 11.40 -21.80 -6.42
C GLU A 479 10.07 -21.66 -7.18
N GLU A 480 8.97 -21.56 -6.44
CA GLU A 480 7.59 -21.53 -6.95
C GLU A 480 7.08 -20.13 -7.33
N ILE A 481 7.49 -19.09 -6.59
CA ILE A 481 7.04 -17.70 -6.79
C ILE A 481 8.17 -16.87 -7.40
N LYS A 482 8.02 -16.58 -8.70
CA LYS A 482 8.97 -15.73 -9.44
C LYS A 482 8.95 -14.29 -8.95
N GLY A 483 10.13 -13.68 -8.92
CA GLY A 483 10.34 -12.29 -8.49
C GLY A 483 10.70 -12.15 -7.01
N LEU A 484 11.01 -13.24 -6.31
CA LEU A 484 11.49 -13.27 -4.92
C LEU A 484 12.90 -13.85 -4.78
N GLU A 485 13.57 -14.18 -5.88
CA GLU A 485 14.88 -14.85 -5.89
C GLU A 485 15.95 -14.06 -5.12
N TYR A 486 15.84 -12.72 -5.09
CA TYR A 486 16.74 -11.85 -4.34
C TYR A 486 16.74 -12.13 -2.83
N LEU A 487 15.62 -12.63 -2.26
CA LEU A 487 15.55 -12.97 -0.84
C LEU A 487 16.52 -14.09 -0.50
N LEU A 488 16.61 -15.11 -1.37
CA LEU A 488 17.48 -16.25 -1.19
C LEU A 488 18.94 -15.84 -1.33
N THR A 489 19.26 -15.04 -2.35
CA THR A 489 20.60 -14.48 -2.56
C THR A 489 21.06 -13.70 -1.33
N ASN A 490 20.27 -12.73 -0.87
CA ASN A 490 20.61 -11.88 0.26
C ASN A 490 20.73 -12.70 1.57
N ALA A 491 19.86 -13.67 1.81
CA ALA A 491 19.94 -14.53 2.99
C ALA A 491 21.25 -15.34 3.03
N HIS A 492 21.70 -15.88 1.88
CA HIS A 492 22.98 -16.57 1.77
C HIS A 492 24.17 -15.64 1.98
N GLU A 493 24.15 -14.45 1.35
CA GLU A 493 25.20 -13.44 1.52
C GLU A 493 25.32 -12.98 2.98
N ASN A 494 24.19 -12.69 3.63
CA ASN A 494 24.15 -12.28 5.03
C ASN A 494 24.62 -13.39 5.97
N LYS A 495 24.24 -14.64 5.71
CA LYS A 495 24.77 -15.79 6.45
C LYS A 495 26.30 -15.87 6.34
N ASN A 496 26.86 -15.67 5.16
CA ASN A 496 28.31 -15.66 4.95
C ASN A 496 28.97 -14.47 5.65
N ALA A 497 28.36 -13.29 5.60
CA ALA A 497 28.83 -12.10 6.30
C ALA A 497 28.91 -12.31 7.82
N TRP A 498 27.91 -12.96 8.42
CA TRP A 498 27.96 -13.38 9.82
C TRP A 498 29.07 -14.42 10.08
N GLY A 499 29.25 -15.38 9.17
CA GLY A 499 30.32 -16.39 9.25
C GLY A 499 31.71 -15.78 9.36
N ASN A 500 31.97 -14.72 8.59
CA ASN A 500 33.25 -14.00 8.60
C ASN A 500 33.51 -13.18 9.87
N ARG A 501 32.52 -13.07 10.77
CA ARG A 501 32.56 -12.23 11.98
C ARG A 501 32.35 -13.03 13.26
N ILE A 502 32.41 -14.36 13.21
CA ILE A 502 32.25 -15.22 14.40
C ILE A 502 33.26 -14.84 15.49
N ASP A 503 34.53 -14.68 15.12
CA ASP A 503 35.60 -14.36 16.06
C ASP A 503 35.45 -12.95 16.65
N GLU A 504 35.06 -11.97 15.83
CA GLU A 504 34.74 -10.60 16.29
C GLU A 504 33.68 -10.62 17.41
N PHE A 505 32.61 -11.39 17.23
CA PHE A 505 31.53 -11.49 18.21
C PHE A 505 31.88 -12.40 19.40
N GLU A 506 32.82 -13.33 19.25
CA GLU A 506 33.38 -14.09 20.36
C GLU A 506 34.22 -13.18 21.28
N GLU A 507 35.06 -12.31 20.72
CA GLU A 507 35.81 -11.32 21.49
C GLU A 507 34.89 -10.34 22.23
N LYS A 508 33.82 -9.87 21.57
CA LYS A 508 32.80 -9.00 22.20
C LYS A 508 32.13 -9.70 23.39
N LEU A 509 31.81 -10.99 23.26
CA LEU A 509 31.22 -11.79 24.32
C LEU A 509 32.17 -11.96 25.51
N VAL A 510 33.46 -12.24 25.26
CA VAL A 510 34.48 -12.32 26.32
C VAL A 510 34.60 -10.99 27.07
N LYS A 511 34.70 -9.86 26.35
CA LYS A 511 34.76 -8.52 26.96
C LYS A 511 33.53 -8.21 27.81
N ALA A 512 32.33 -8.60 27.35
CA ALA A 512 31.10 -8.39 28.12
C ALA A 512 31.09 -9.19 29.45
N ARG A 513 31.62 -10.42 29.44
CA ARG A 513 31.78 -11.23 30.66
C ARG A 513 32.76 -10.59 31.65
N GLU A 514 33.92 -10.16 31.16
CA GLU A 514 34.92 -9.49 32.01
C GLU A 514 34.38 -8.21 32.64
N GLN A 515 33.62 -7.40 31.89
CA GLN A 515 32.99 -6.19 32.42
C GLN A 515 31.97 -6.50 33.51
N ARG A 516 31.14 -7.52 33.31
CA ARG A 516 30.18 -7.99 34.32
C ARG A 516 30.89 -8.38 35.61
N ASP A 517 31.95 -9.18 35.50
CA ASP A 517 32.67 -9.70 36.67
C ASP A 517 33.37 -8.58 37.45
N ARG A 518 33.78 -7.48 36.79
CA ARG A 518 34.33 -6.28 37.45
C ARG A 518 33.29 -5.45 38.21
N VAL A 519 32.01 -5.53 37.86
CA VAL A 519 30.91 -4.79 38.52
C VAL A 519 30.35 -5.57 39.72
N VAL A 520 30.58 -6.88 39.77
CA VAL A 520 30.11 -7.78 40.84
C VAL A 520 31.13 -7.90 41.99
N VAL A 521 32.38 -7.50 41.77
CA VAL A 521 33.44 -7.31 42.78
C VAL A 521 33.36 -5.90 43.36
#